data_AF-A0AAW1HXD7-F1
#
_entry.id   AF-A0AAW1HXD7-F1
#
_cell.length_a   1.000
_cell.length_b   1.000
_cell.length_c   1.000
_cell.angle_alpha   90.00
_cell.angle_beta   90.00
_cell.angle_gamma   90.00
#
_symmetry.space_group_name_H-M   'P 1'
#
loop_
_entity.id
_entity.type
_entity.pdbx_description
1 polymer ?
#
loop_
_entity_poly.entity_id
_entity_poly.type
_entity_poly.pdbx_seq_one_letter_code
_entity_poly.pdbx_strand_id
1 'polypeptide(L)'
;MSISQDNRPELYEEVKLYQNAREREKYDNLADLFAVINTLQQLEKAYIRDCVTPKEYTGACSKLLVQYKAAFRQVKGDEFPTIDAFVRKYRLDCPAALERIKEDRPITIKDDKGNTSKCIADIVSLFITLMDKLRLEIRAMDELHPELSDLVDTMNRLSILPADFDGKQKKRTRHRNHVDLAEGLMRL
;
A
#
# COMPACT_ATOMS: atom_id res chain seq x y z
N MET A 1 41.19 -58.54 -7.48
CA MET A 1 40.15 -57.61 -6.98
C MET A 1 39.26 -57.25 -8.15
N SER A 2 38.10 -57.90 -8.26
CA SER A 2 37.12 -57.62 -9.32
C SER A 2 36.44 -56.30 -9.01
N ILE A 3 36.72 -55.28 -9.82
CA ILE A 3 35.92 -54.06 -9.86
C ILE A 3 34.61 -54.44 -10.54
N SER A 4 33.63 -54.87 -9.75
CA SER A 4 32.24 -54.89 -10.20
C SER A 4 31.87 -53.42 -10.42
N GLN A 5 31.94 -52.95 -11.65
CA GLN A 5 31.30 -51.69 -12.02
C GLN A 5 29.82 -51.88 -11.75
N ASP A 6 29.36 -51.29 -10.65
CA ASP A 6 27.95 -51.23 -10.27
C ASP A 6 27.23 -50.50 -11.40
N ASN A 7 26.55 -51.26 -12.26
CA ASN A 7 25.90 -50.73 -13.44
C ASN A 7 24.70 -49.90 -12.97
N ARG A 8 24.81 -48.57 -13.05
CA ARG A 8 23.79 -47.61 -12.62
C ARG A 8 22.95 -47.14 -13.82
N PRO A 9 21.88 -47.89 -14.19
CA PRO A 9 21.07 -47.61 -15.37
C PRO A 9 20.46 -46.20 -15.36
N GLU A 10 20.18 -45.64 -14.18
CA GLU A 10 19.61 -44.31 -13.99
C GLU A 10 20.48 -43.17 -14.52
N LEU A 11 21.78 -43.41 -14.74
CA LEU A 11 22.70 -42.40 -15.29
C LEU A 11 22.66 -42.34 -16.82
N TYR A 12 22.03 -43.31 -17.48
CA TYR A 12 21.93 -43.37 -18.95
C TYR A 12 20.61 -42.82 -19.49
N GLU A 13 19.69 -42.40 -18.61
CA GLU A 13 18.40 -41.84 -18.99
C GLU A 13 18.29 -40.36 -18.57
N GLU A 14 17.71 -39.53 -19.44
CA GLU A 14 17.45 -38.13 -19.11
C GLU A 14 16.30 -37.99 -18.11
N VAL A 15 16.58 -37.31 -17.00
CA VAL A 15 15.57 -37.05 -15.97
C VAL A 15 14.59 -35.98 -16.44
N LYS A 16 13.31 -36.33 -16.48
CA LYS A 16 12.22 -35.40 -16.81
C LYS A 16 11.68 -34.73 -15.55
N LEU A 17 11.37 -33.44 -15.66
CA LEU A 17 10.80 -32.67 -14.55
C LEU A 17 9.41 -33.15 -14.14
N TYR A 18 8.60 -33.58 -15.11
CA TYR A 18 7.25 -34.10 -14.92
C TYR A 18 7.02 -35.36 -15.74
N GLN A 19 6.11 -36.22 -15.29
CA GLN A 19 5.71 -37.45 -16.00
C GLN A 19 4.24 -37.43 -16.43
N ASN A 20 3.44 -36.49 -15.92
CA ASN A 20 2.02 -36.37 -16.24
C ASN A 20 1.57 -34.91 -16.39
N ALA A 21 0.37 -34.71 -16.95
CA ALA A 21 -0.16 -33.36 -17.23
C ALA A 21 -0.38 -32.52 -15.96
N ARG A 22 -0.74 -33.17 -14.84
CA ARG A 22 -0.97 -32.50 -13.55
C ARG A 22 0.34 -31.98 -12.95
N GLU A 23 1.41 -32.77 -13.01
CA GLU A 23 2.74 -32.33 -12.60
C GLU A 23 3.25 -31.19 -13.46
N ARG A 24 3.04 -31.25 -14.77
CA ARG A 24 3.41 -30.15 -15.68
C ARG A 24 2.75 -28.85 -15.25
N GLU A 25 1.44 -28.85 -15.04
CA GLU A 25 0.70 -27.66 -14.56
C GLU A 25 1.20 -27.19 -13.18
N LYS A 26 1.51 -28.11 -12.27
CA LYS A 26 2.12 -27.76 -10.98
C LYS A 26 3.44 -27.00 -11.20
N TYR A 27 4.33 -27.50 -12.05
CA TYR A 27 5.61 -26.85 -12.32
C TYR A 27 5.47 -25.53 -13.08
N ASP A 28 4.49 -25.41 -13.97
CA ASP A 28 4.18 -24.15 -14.65
C ASP A 28 3.78 -23.07 -13.62
N ASN A 29 2.88 -23.41 -12.67
CA ASN A 29 2.48 -22.49 -11.60
C ASN A 29 3.65 -22.11 -10.67
N LEU A 30 4.52 -23.07 -10.35
CA LEU A 30 5.74 -22.83 -9.57
C LEU A 30 6.71 -21.90 -10.33
N ALA A 31 6.87 -22.10 -11.64
CA ALA A 31 7.72 -21.29 -12.49
C ALA A 31 7.19 -19.86 -12.61
N ASP A 32 5.88 -19.68 -12.75
CA ASP A 32 5.24 -18.36 -12.79
C ASP A 32 5.47 -17.59 -11.49
N LEU A 33 5.26 -18.24 -10.33
CA LEU A 33 5.54 -17.62 -9.03
C LEU A 33 7.02 -17.23 -8.90
N PHE A 34 7.93 -18.12 -9.29
CA PHE A 34 9.37 -17.86 -9.28
C PHE A 34 9.72 -16.64 -10.14
N ALA A 35 9.18 -16.59 -11.36
CA ALA A 35 9.42 -15.51 -12.31
C ALA A 35 8.91 -14.16 -11.79
N VAL A 36 7.71 -14.12 -11.21
CA VAL A 36 7.13 -12.89 -10.64
C VAL A 36 7.99 -12.36 -9.48
N ILE A 37 8.41 -13.22 -8.55
CA ILE A 37 9.25 -12.81 -7.41
C ILE A 37 10.59 -12.27 -7.90
N ASN A 38 11.25 -12.96 -8.83
CA ASN A 38 12.53 -12.51 -9.36
C ASN A 38 12.38 -11.20 -10.14
N THR A 39 11.30 -11.04 -10.90
CA THR A 39 11.01 -9.79 -11.61
C THR A 39 10.80 -8.63 -10.64
N LEU A 40 10.05 -8.84 -9.57
CA LEU A 40 9.87 -7.84 -8.51
C LEU A 40 11.21 -7.46 -7.87
N GLN A 41 12.08 -8.44 -7.60
CA GLN A 41 13.42 -8.20 -7.07
C GLN A 41 14.28 -7.34 -8.00
N GLN A 42 14.23 -7.58 -9.32
CA GLN A 42 14.97 -6.76 -10.27
C GLN A 42 14.38 -5.37 -10.43
N LEU A 43 13.05 -5.22 -10.37
CA LEU A 43 12.38 -3.93 -10.39
C LEU A 43 12.81 -3.06 -9.20
N GLU A 44 12.85 -3.62 -8.00
CA GLU A 44 13.35 -2.93 -6.79
C GLU A 44 14.79 -2.46 -6.98
N LYS A 45 15.67 -3.34 -7.46
CA LYS A 45 17.07 -2.98 -7.72
C LYS A 45 17.22 -1.91 -8.80
N ALA A 46 16.40 -1.96 -9.85
CA ALA A 46 16.41 -0.96 -10.92
C ALA A 46 15.97 0.41 -10.41
N TYR A 47 14.97 0.46 -9.52
CA TYR A 47 14.53 1.69 -8.88
C TYR A 47 15.60 2.27 -7.94
N ILE A 48 16.27 1.44 -7.12
CA ILE A 48 17.39 1.88 -6.27
C ILE A 48 18.55 2.45 -7.09
N ARG A 49 18.76 1.94 -8.31
CA ARG A 49 19.78 2.44 -9.25
C ARG A 49 19.29 3.61 -10.11
N ASP A 50 18.14 4.17 -9.81
CA ASP A 50 17.54 5.30 -10.54
C ASP A 50 17.38 5.05 -12.05
N CYS A 51 17.19 3.78 -12.43
CA CYS A 51 17.02 3.37 -13.83
C CYS A 51 15.56 3.44 -14.29
N VAL A 52 14.61 3.69 -13.37
CA VAL A 52 13.17 3.68 -13.62
C VAL A 52 12.54 4.86 -12.88
N THR A 53 11.66 5.59 -13.55
CA THR A 53 11.00 6.75 -12.93
C THR A 53 10.04 6.31 -11.81
N PRO A 54 9.78 7.15 -10.78
CA PRO A 54 8.86 6.81 -9.70
C PRO A 54 7.46 6.43 -10.18
N LYS A 55 6.96 7.08 -11.24
CA LYS A 55 5.63 6.81 -11.80
C LYS A 55 5.55 5.41 -12.43
N GLU A 56 6.55 5.06 -13.24
CA GLU A 56 6.62 3.75 -13.90
C GLU A 56 6.84 2.62 -12.89
N TYR A 57 7.76 2.83 -11.94
CA TYR A 57 8.00 1.90 -10.85
C TYR A 57 6.72 1.60 -10.06
N THR A 58 5.98 2.65 -9.66
CA THR A 58 4.76 2.49 -8.85
C THR A 58 3.71 1.66 -9.59
N GLY A 59 3.49 1.92 -10.88
CA GLY A 59 2.56 1.17 -11.70
C GLY A 59 2.98 -0.29 -11.90
N ALA A 60 4.26 -0.52 -12.22
CA ALA A 60 4.81 -1.85 -12.43
C ALA A 60 4.80 -2.69 -11.14
N CYS A 61 5.24 -2.11 -10.02
CA CYS A 61 5.29 -2.77 -8.70
C CYS A 61 3.87 -3.16 -8.25
N SER A 62 2.90 -2.25 -8.37
CA SER A 62 1.50 -2.54 -8.01
C SER A 62 0.93 -3.71 -8.83
N LYS A 63 1.22 -3.76 -10.14
CA LYS A 63 0.80 -4.86 -11.01
C LYS A 63 1.46 -6.19 -10.62
N LEU A 64 2.78 -6.18 -10.36
CA LEU A 64 3.54 -7.37 -9.95
C LEU A 64 3.06 -7.90 -8.59
N LEU A 65 2.72 -7.04 -7.63
CA LEU A 65 2.17 -7.47 -6.33
C LEU A 65 0.81 -8.17 -6.48
N VAL A 66 -0.05 -7.69 -7.38
CA VAL A 66 -1.33 -8.35 -7.70
C VAL A 66 -1.08 -9.71 -8.36
N GLN A 67 -0.18 -9.77 -9.34
CA GLN A 67 0.20 -11.03 -10.01
C GLN A 67 0.82 -12.03 -9.03
N TYR A 68 1.68 -11.58 -8.13
CA TYR A 68 2.27 -12.38 -7.07
C TYR A 68 1.17 -13.01 -6.20
N LYS A 69 0.18 -12.24 -5.77
CA LYS A 69 -0.93 -12.75 -4.96
C LYS A 69 -1.73 -13.83 -5.69
N ALA A 70 -1.94 -13.67 -7.00
CA ALA A 70 -2.62 -14.67 -7.82
C ALA A 70 -1.77 -15.94 -7.99
N ALA A 71 -0.49 -15.81 -8.35
CA ALA A 71 0.44 -16.93 -8.53
C ALA A 71 0.65 -17.69 -7.22
N PHE A 72 0.84 -16.99 -6.09
CA PHE A 72 1.03 -17.62 -4.79
C PHE A 72 -0.22 -18.41 -4.36
N ARG A 73 -1.44 -17.96 -4.69
CA ARG A 73 -2.66 -18.73 -4.41
C ARG A 73 -2.72 -20.07 -5.14
N GLN A 74 -2.14 -20.16 -6.34
CA GLN A 74 -2.10 -21.41 -7.12
C GLN A 74 -1.07 -22.39 -6.57
N VAL A 75 0.02 -21.88 -6.00
CA VAL A 75 1.11 -22.68 -5.42
C VAL A 75 0.86 -23.03 -3.95
N LYS A 76 0.04 -22.24 -3.25
CA LYS A 76 -0.22 -22.42 -1.81
C LYS A 76 -0.84 -23.78 -1.54
N GLY A 77 -0.19 -24.54 -0.67
CA GLY A 77 -0.62 -25.86 -0.22
C GLY A 77 0.29 -26.35 0.91
N ASP A 78 0.22 -27.65 1.22
CA ASP A 78 0.98 -28.24 2.33
C ASP A 78 2.50 -28.13 2.15
N GLU A 79 2.99 -28.19 0.89
CA GLU A 79 4.41 -28.05 0.58
C GLU A 79 4.91 -26.60 0.74
N PHE A 80 4.05 -25.61 0.45
CA PHE A 80 4.39 -24.18 0.46
C PHE A 80 3.30 -23.36 1.19
N PRO A 81 3.25 -23.43 2.53
CA PRO A 81 2.26 -22.68 3.31
C PRO A 81 2.55 -21.17 3.32
N THR A 82 3.83 -20.80 3.24
CA THR A 82 4.31 -19.42 3.25
C THR A 82 5.30 -19.18 2.11
N ILE A 83 5.46 -17.91 1.74
CA ILE A 83 6.43 -17.49 0.72
C ILE A 83 7.88 -17.82 1.14
N ASP A 84 8.20 -17.71 2.43
CA ASP A 84 9.53 -18.04 2.95
C ASP A 84 9.90 -19.51 2.73
N ALA A 85 8.92 -20.42 2.82
CA ALA A 85 9.14 -21.84 2.54
C ALA A 85 9.51 -22.06 1.07
N PHE A 86 8.81 -21.39 0.15
CA PHE A 86 9.08 -21.45 -1.29
C PHE A 86 10.48 -20.89 -1.62
N VAL A 87 10.80 -19.71 -1.09
CA VAL A 87 12.08 -19.02 -1.30
C VAL A 87 13.25 -19.88 -0.80
N ARG A 88 13.10 -20.52 0.36
CA ARG A 88 14.12 -21.42 0.92
C ARG A 88 14.29 -22.68 0.08
N LYS A 89 13.18 -23.30 -0.36
CA LYS A 89 13.21 -24.53 -1.17
C LYS A 89 13.94 -24.33 -2.49
N TYR A 90 13.65 -23.24 -3.20
CA TYR A 90 14.23 -22.92 -4.51
C TYR A 90 15.45 -22.00 -4.45
N ARG A 91 15.94 -21.68 -3.23
CA ARG A 91 17.13 -20.86 -2.98
C ARG A 91 17.06 -19.49 -3.67
N LEU A 92 15.90 -18.85 -3.63
CA LEU A 92 15.70 -17.49 -4.13
C LEU A 92 16.35 -16.47 -3.18
N ASP A 93 17.30 -15.69 -3.66
CA ASP A 93 17.86 -14.56 -2.90
C ASP A 93 17.17 -13.25 -3.32
N CYS A 94 16.04 -12.96 -2.69
CA CYS A 94 15.15 -11.85 -3.07
C CYS A 94 14.72 -10.97 -1.88
N PRO A 95 15.65 -10.40 -1.08
CA PRO A 95 15.32 -9.66 0.13
C PRO A 95 14.44 -8.43 -0.13
N ALA A 96 14.67 -7.68 -1.21
CA ALA A 96 13.89 -6.49 -1.51
C ALA A 96 12.44 -6.83 -1.92
N ALA A 97 12.27 -7.86 -2.75
CA ALA A 97 10.95 -8.36 -3.12
C ALA A 97 10.16 -8.86 -1.90
N LEU A 98 10.82 -9.56 -0.96
CA LEU A 98 10.15 -10.04 0.25
C LEU A 98 9.64 -8.90 1.13
N GLU A 99 10.43 -7.84 1.31
CA GLU A 99 9.97 -6.66 2.05
C GLU A 99 8.77 -5.98 1.36
N ARG A 100 8.79 -5.85 0.02
CA ARG A 100 7.62 -5.33 -0.72
C ARG A 100 6.39 -6.21 -0.60
N ILE A 101 6.56 -7.52 -0.66
CA ILE A 101 5.47 -8.50 -0.49
C ILE A 101 4.87 -8.40 0.92
N LYS A 102 5.72 -8.26 1.96
CA LYS A 102 5.25 -8.08 3.35
C LYS A 102 4.48 -6.78 3.53
N GLU A 103 4.93 -5.69 2.91
CA GLU A 103 4.25 -4.40 2.99
C GLU A 103 3.00 -4.30 2.09
N ASP A 104 2.89 -5.18 1.09
CA ASP A 104 1.86 -5.22 0.04
C ASP A 104 1.65 -3.87 -0.69
N ARG A 105 2.73 -3.09 -0.84
CA ARG A 105 2.73 -1.80 -1.55
C ARG A 105 4.11 -1.38 -2.08
N PRO A 106 4.14 -0.57 -3.17
CA PRO A 106 5.38 0.06 -3.65
C PRO A 106 6.00 0.99 -2.60
N ILE A 107 7.33 1.16 -2.63
CA ILE A 107 8.06 2.00 -1.65
C ILE A 107 7.67 3.49 -1.72
N THR A 108 7.16 3.93 -2.86
CA THR A 108 6.70 5.30 -3.12
C THR A 108 5.39 5.63 -2.41
N ILE A 109 4.59 4.62 -2.04
CA ILE A 109 3.32 4.80 -1.36
C ILE A 109 3.55 4.64 0.15
N LYS A 110 3.58 5.76 0.86
CA LYS A 110 3.60 5.78 2.33
C LYS A 110 2.20 5.48 2.87
N ASP A 111 2.15 4.80 4.00
CA ASP A 111 0.90 4.46 4.67
C ASP A 111 0.31 5.71 5.33
N ASP A 112 -0.80 6.23 4.78
CA ASP A 112 -1.61 7.25 5.44
C ASP A 112 -2.62 6.63 6.40
N LYS A 113 -2.75 5.30 6.55
CA LYS A 113 -3.86 4.69 7.34
C LYS A 113 -3.79 5.05 8.82
N GLY A 114 -2.60 5.05 9.42
CA GLY A 114 -2.40 5.50 10.81
C GLY A 114 -2.69 6.99 11.00
N ASN A 115 -2.32 7.81 10.02
CA ASN A 115 -2.60 9.25 10.02
C ASN A 115 -4.08 9.52 9.73
N THR A 116 -4.73 8.71 8.90
CA THR A 116 -6.14 8.85 8.51
C THR A 116 -7.06 8.58 9.69
N SER A 117 -6.89 7.45 10.40
CA SER A 117 -7.71 7.14 11.59
C SER A 117 -7.51 8.19 12.69
N LYS A 118 -6.27 8.66 12.87
CA LYS A 118 -5.97 9.75 13.82
C LYS A 118 -6.60 11.07 13.39
N CYS A 119 -6.43 11.49 12.14
CA CYS A 119 -7.06 12.68 11.58
C CYS A 119 -8.59 12.63 11.68
N ILE A 120 -9.21 11.46 11.45
CA ILE A 120 -10.66 11.29 11.61
C ILE A 120 -11.06 11.49 13.08
N ALA A 121 -10.34 10.88 14.03
CA ALA A 121 -10.62 11.06 15.45
C ALA A 121 -10.46 12.53 15.89
N ASP A 122 -9.40 13.20 15.44
CA ASP A 122 -9.13 14.61 15.72
C ASP A 122 -10.24 15.50 15.12
N ILE A 123 -10.66 15.26 13.87
CA ILE A 123 -11.77 15.97 13.23
C ILE A 123 -13.07 15.80 14.00
N VAL A 124 -13.41 14.57 14.41
CA VAL A 124 -14.63 14.28 15.18
C VAL A 124 -14.60 15.00 16.52
N SER A 125 -13.47 14.94 17.23
CA SER A 125 -13.31 15.61 18.51
C SER A 125 -13.47 17.12 18.39
N LEU A 126 -12.79 17.75 17.43
CA LEU A 126 -12.88 19.20 17.19
C LEU A 126 -14.30 19.63 16.78
N PHE A 127 -15.02 18.78 16.04
CA PHE A 127 -16.41 19.06 15.67
C PHE A 127 -17.35 19.01 16.87
N ILE A 128 -17.20 18.01 17.75
CA ILE A 128 -17.97 17.89 19.00
C ILE A 128 -17.68 19.10 19.88
N THR A 129 -16.41 19.45 20.09
CA THR A 129 -16.00 20.61 20.89
C THR A 129 -16.60 21.92 20.34
N LEU A 130 -16.54 22.14 19.03
CA LEU A 130 -17.12 23.33 18.41
C LEU A 130 -18.65 23.36 18.57
N MET A 131 -19.32 22.22 18.42
CA MET A 131 -20.77 22.11 18.61
C MET A 131 -21.18 22.36 20.07
N ASP A 132 -20.43 21.85 21.03
CA ASP A 132 -20.72 22.04 22.46
C ASP A 132 -20.51 23.50 22.87
N LYS A 133 -19.45 24.17 22.38
CA LYS A 133 -19.29 25.62 22.57
C LYS A 133 -20.49 26.42 22.06
N LEU A 134 -20.97 26.10 20.86
CA LEU A 134 -22.15 26.76 20.28
C LEU A 134 -23.44 26.49 21.08
N ARG A 135 -23.59 25.30 21.68
CA ARG A 135 -24.73 24.96 22.55
C ARG A 135 -24.68 25.68 23.90
N LEU A 136 -23.47 25.98 24.40
CA LEU A 136 -23.25 26.78 25.60
C LEU A 136 -23.38 28.30 25.34
N GLU A 137 -23.86 28.70 24.17
CA GLU A 137 -23.97 30.09 23.72
C GLU A 137 -22.64 30.86 23.69
N ILE A 138 -21.52 30.14 23.63
CA ILE A 138 -20.19 30.74 23.41
C ILE A 138 -20.13 31.19 21.95
N ARG A 139 -20.23 32.50 21.76
CA ARG A 139 -20.29 33.16 20.44
C ARG A 139 -19.15 34.15 20.21
N ALA A 140 -18.28 34.31 21.20
CA ALA A 140 -17.10 35.15 21.11
C ALA A 140 -16.14 34.59 20.05
N MET A 141 -15.64 35.46 19.18
CA MET A 141 -14.88 35.06 17.99
C MET A 141 -13.52 34.45 18.38
N ASP A 142 -12.84 35.10 19.31
CA ASP A 142 -11.57 34.68 19.90
C ASP A 142 -11.65 33.30 20.55
N GLU A 143 -12.83 32.90 21.02
CA GLU A 143 -13.09 31.58 21.60
C GLU A 143 -13.47 30.50 20.58
N LEU A 144 -13.89 30.84 19.36
CA LEU A 144 -14.31 29.87 18.33
C LEU A 144 -13.28 29.72 17.20
N HIS A 145 -12.50 30.76 16.96
CA HIS A 145 -11.53 30.81 15.87
C HIS A 145 -10.41 29.76 15.99
N PRO A 146 -9.79 29.52 17.17
CA PRO A 146 -8.74 28.53 17.31
C PRO A 146 -9.19 27.13 16.90
N GLU A 147 -10.34 26.66 17.38
CA GLU A 147 -10.85 25.32 17.07
C GLU A 147 -11.34 25.21 15.62
N LEU A 148 -11.88 26.28 15.06
CA LEU A 148 -12.28 26.30 13.64
C LEU A 148 -11.07 26.22 12.71
N SER A 149 -9.98 26.93 13.04
CA SER A 149 -8.74 26.90 12.27
C SER A 149 -8.12 25.50 12.32
N ASP A 150 -7.98 24.94 13.52
CA ASP A 150 -7.39 23.61 13.72
C ASP A 150 -8.21 22.51 13.02
N LEU A 151 -9.54 22.66 13.02
CA LEU A 151 -10.43 21.75 12.31
C LEU A 151 -10.27 21.85 10.79
N VAL A 152 -10.09 23.05 10.23
CA VAL A 152 -9.84 23.23 8.79
C VAL A 152 -8.49 22.63 8.40
N ASP A 153 -7.45 22.86 9.20
CA ASP A 153 -6.11 22.35 8.93
C ASP A 153 -6.06 20.82 9.03
N THR A 154 -6.73 20.25 10.02
CA THR A 154 -6.84 18.79 10.16
C THR A 154 -7.67 18.16 9.03
N MET A 155 -8.73 18.83 8.55
CA MET A 155 -9.48 18.40 7.37
C MET A 155 -8.67 18.49 6.06
N ASN A 156 -7.76 19.46 5.95
CA ASN A 156 -6.88 19.60 4.79
C ASN A 156 -5.79 18.51 4.74
N ARG A 157 -5.38 17.99 5.90
CA ARG A 157 -4.46 16.85 6.03
C ARG A 157 -5.09 15.50 5.68
N LEU A 158 -6.42 15.43 5.57
CA LEU A 158 -7.15 14.19 5.30
C LEU A 158 -7.18 13.90 3.78
N SER A 159 -6.23 13.08 3.33
CA SER A 159 -6.01 12.72 1.92
C SER A 159 -7.15 11.90 1.27
N ILE A 160 -8.03 11.30 2.08
CA ILE A 160 -9.22 10.58 1.58
C ILE A 160 -10.35 11.50 1.09
N LEU A 161 -10.31 12.79 1.43
CA LEU A 161 -11.34 13.73 0.99
C LEU A 161 -10.98 14.31 -0.38
N PRO A 162 -11.90 14.27 -1.37
CA PRO A 162 -11.71 14.93 -2.67
C PRO A 162 -11.26 16.40 -2.51
N ALA A 163 -10.50 16.90 -3.48
CA ALA A 163 -10.07 18.29 -3.49
C ALA A 163 -11.27 19.27 -3.49
N ASP A 164 -12.38 18.85 -4.12
CA ASP A 164 -13.61 19.63 -4.30
C ASP A 164 -14.68 19.35 -3.24
N PHE A 165 -14.32 18.80 -2.07
CA PHE A 165 -15.28 18.53 -1.00
C PHE A 165 -15.90 19.84 -0.46
N ASP A 166 -17.23 20.01 -0.60
CA ASP A 166 -17.98 21.22 -0.21
C ASP A 166 -17.73 21.63 1.25
N GLY A 167 -17.49 20.67 2.15
CA GLY A 167 -17.14 20.92 3.55
C GLY A 167 -15.80 21.66 3.76
N LYS A 168 -14.86 21.61 2.79
CA LYS A 168 -13.61 22.39 2.77
C LYS A 168 -13.85 23.83 2.30
N GLN A 169 -14.79 24.04 1.39
CA GLN A 169 -15.14 25.35 0.81
C GLN A 169 -15.98 26.19 1.79
N LYS A 170 -16.99 25.59 2.43
CA LYS A 170 -18.01 26.30 3.21
C LYS A 170 -17.50 26.97 4.49
N LYS A 171 -16.36 26.51 5.04
CA LYS A 171 -15.69 27.12 6.20
C LYS A 171 -14.87 28.37 5.82
N ARG A 172 -14.34 28.43 4.59
CA ARG A 172 -13.68 29.62 4.03
C ARG A 172 -14.68 30.72 3.66
N THR A 173 -15.87 30.37 3.17
CA THR A 173 -16.88 31.37 2.77
C THR A 173 -17.48 32.11 3.97
N ARG A 174 -17.61 31.46 5.14
CA ARG A 174 -18.00 32.15 6.39
C ARG A 174 -16.92 33.08 6.93
N HIS A 175 -15.66 32.84 6.59
CA HIS A 175 -14.52 33.69 6.94
C HIS A 175 -14.45 34.96 6.07
N ARG A 176 -15.04 34.95 4.86
CA ARG A 176 -14.99 36.09 3.93
C ARG A 176 -16.20 37.03 4.03
N ASN A 177 -17.35 36.57 4.52
CA ASN A 177 -18.59 37.37 4.50
C ASN A 177 -18.94 38.12 5.80
N HIS A 178 -18.10 38.09 6.84
CA HIS A 178 -18.40 38.79 8.11
C HIS A 178 -17.67 40.12 8.31
N VAL A 179 -16.71 40.47 7.43
CA VAL A 179 -16.09 41.81 7.44
C VAL A 179 -17.07 42.84 6.85
N ASP A 180 -17.87 42.45 5.84
CA ASP A 180 -18.88 43.32 5.23
C ASP A 180 -20.10 43.57 6.13
N LEU A 181 -20.45 42.65 7.04
CA LEU A 181 -21.57 42.84 7.98
C LEU A 181 -21.21 43.85 9.10
N ALA A 182 -19.94 43.87 9.51
CA ALA A 182 -19.42 44.83 10.50
C ALA A 182 -19.21 46.22 9.89
N GLU A 183 -18.76 46.32 8.63
CA GLU A 183 -18.66 47.61 7.93
C GLU A 183 -20.04 48.18 7.55
N GLY A 184 -21.02 47.33 7.23
CA GLY A 184 -22.40 47.75 6.95
C GLY A 184 -23.16 48.29 8.16
N LEU A 185 -22.88 47.77 9.37
CA LEU A 185 -23.50 48.23 10.61
C LEU A 185 -22.81 49.46 11.24
N MET A 186 -21.62 49.84 10.78
CA MET A 186 -20.94 51.08 11.20
C MET A 186 -21.22 52.29 10.28
N ARG A 187 -22.06 52.13 9.26
CA ARG A 187 -22.49 53.21 8.35
C ARG A 187 -23.98 53.59 8.49
N LEU A 188 -24.63 53.13 9.54
CA LEU A 188 -25.94 53.58 10.02
C LEU A 188 -25.79 54.12 11.44
#